data_AF-A0A7S4INC1-F1
#
_entry.id   AF-A0A7S4INC1-F1
#
_cell.length_a   1.000
_cell.length_b   1.000
_cell.length_c   1.000
_cell.angle_alpha   90.00
_cell.angle_beta   90.00
_cell.angle_gamma   90.00
#
_symmetry.space_group_name_H-M   'P 1'
#
loop_
_entity.id
_entity.type
_entity.pdbx_description
1 polymer ?
#
loop_
_entity_poly.entity_id
_entity_poly.type
_entity_poly.pdbx_seq_one_letter_code
_entity_poly.pdbx_strand_id
1 'polypeptide(L)'
;PKVRIKEGSRIWPEFRLHSIVFACRSLACMMVVWVEERFATGPHYLANVAIIFATLLCADYASNSVDEKSRSNTIRGLEMGALYKYSFSLLQFLGTTGCLVGLRAYAAQFAIVFIIQTYAFTLTLRRKNLVSHGATIVIYACQLFLGVTVANLEVITCGGVDALFMFAALALVAGSLRMLLGLNKYLVWAIMSALVQAARRCTVIVAPELRIVGWPAWGWPAAAAAMVALFLSGVASKEKGKAAAAQAAQAACRMACATRAAHAEWSARSARETRETQETRETRAASVWLSAGVKKA
;
A
#
# COMPACT_ATOMS: atom_id res chain seq x y z
N PRO A 1 13.83 15.54 -22.40
CA PRO A 1 12.96 14.34 -22.59
C PRO A 1 12.04 14.06 -21.39
N LYS A 2 10.71 14.17 -21.61
CA LYS A 2 9.66 14.00 -20.60
C LYS A 2 9.49 12.56 -20.10
N VAL A 3 10.08 11.53 -20.71
CA VAL A 3 10.21 10.14 -20.19
C VAL A 3 11.61 9.62 -20.60
N ARG A 4 12.39 9.02 -19.68
CA ARG A 4 13.76 8.50 -19.99
C ARG A 4 13.96 7.01 -19.67
N ILE A 5 13.03 6.37 -18.95
CA ILE A 5 13.11 4.96 -18.55
C ILE A 5 11.71 4.37 -18.74
N LYS A 6 11.58 3.25 -19.48
CA LYS A 6 10.30 2.59 -19.79
C LYS A 6 9.61 2.00 -18.55
N GLU A 7 10.39 1.64 -17.54
CA GLU A 7 9.95 0.93 -16.32
C GLU A 7 9.22 1.82 -15.31
N GLY A 8 9.10 3.14 -15.56
CA GLY A 8 8.50 4.07 -14.59
C GLY A 8 9.33 4.31 -13.33
N SER A 9 10.57 3.80 -13.24
CA SER A 9 11.46 4.01 -12.09
C SER A 9 12.12 5.40 -12.12
N ARG A 10 11.33 6.46 -11.93
CA ARG A 10 11.85 7.82 -11.70
C ARG A 10 11.84 8.15 -10.22
N ILE A 11 12.79 8.97 -9.77
CA ILE A 11 12.51 9.81 -8.60
C ILE A 11 11.41 10.77 -9.03
N TRP A 12 10.18 10.38 -8.73
CA TRP A 12 9.00 11.19 -9.00
C TRP A 12 9.11 12.50 -8.20
N PRO A 13 8.73 13.65 -8.79
CA PRO A 13 8.60 14.89 -8.04
C PRO A 13 7.80 14.70 -6.73
N GLU A 14 6.73 13.87 -6.80
CA GLU A 14 5.95 13.48 -5.63
C GLU A 14 6.79 12.80 -4.54
N PHE A 15 7.61 11.81 -4.92
CA PHE A 15 8.45 11.09 -3.97
C PHE A 15 9.40 12.05 -3.26
N ARG A 16 9.99 13.04 -3.96
CA ARG A 16 10.88 14.04 -3.33
C ARG A 16 10.13 14.87 -2.29
N LEU A 17 8.95 15.35 -2.64
CA LEU A 17 8.12 16.14 -1.73
C LEU A 17 7.72 15.30 -0.52
N HIS A 18 7.31 14.04 -0.72
CA HIS A 18 7.01 13.11 0.37
C HIS A 18 8.24 12.85 1.26
N SER A 19 9.43 12.62 0.69
CA SER A 19 10.65 12.45 1.47
C SER A 19 10.95 13.67 2.35
N ILE A 20 10.77 14.89 1.84
CA ILE A 20 10.93 16.12 2.63
C ILE A 20 9.91 16.16 3.76
N VAL A 21 8.62 15.97 3.45
CA VAL A 21 7.53 16.00 4.45
C VAL A 21 7.76 14.97 5.56
N PHE A 22 8.10 13.73 5.22
CA PHE A 22 8.33 12.68 6.21
C PHE A 22 9.62 12.86 7.01
N ALA A 23 10.67 13.46 6.42
CA ALA A 23 11.87 13.82 7.16
C ALA A 23 11.57 14.95 8.15
N CYS A 24 10.86 16.00 7.71
CA CYS A 24 10.42 17.10 8.57
C CYS A 24 9.55 16.62 9.74
N ARG A 25 8.69 15.62 9.52
CA ARG A 25 7.93 14.98 10.61
C ARG A 25 8.83 14.46 11.71
N SER A 26 9.82 13.64 11.36
CA SER A 26 10.73 13.04 12.35
C SER A 26 11.64 14.08 13.00
N LEU A 27 12.09 15.09 12.24
CA LEU A 27 12.81 16.24 12.80
C LEU A 27 11.95 17.05 13.78
N ALA A 28 10.67 17.26 13.48
CA ALA A 28 9.73 17.93 14.38
C ALA A 28 9.48 17.11 15.66
N CYS A 29 9.38 15.78 15.56
CA CYS A 29 9.31 14.91 16.74
C CYS A 29 10.57 15.01 17.60
N MET A 30 11.77 15.04 17.00
CA MET A 30 13.02 15.28 17.74
C MET A 30 13.06 16.66 18.37
N MET A 31 12.56 17.69 17.69
CA MET A 31 12.45 19.04 18.22
C MET A 31 11.52 19.10 19.45
N VAL A 32 10.41 18.35 19.44
CA VAL A 32 9.54 18.23 20.62
C VAL A 32 10.32 17.63 21.79
N VAL A 33 11.02 16.50 21.59
CA VAL A 33 11.85 15.88 22.65
C VAL A 33 12.90 16.86 23.18
N TRP A 34 13.58 17.58 22.28
CA TRP A 34 14.56 18.59 22.66
C TRP A 34 13.96 19.73 23.50
N VAL A 35 12.77 20.24 23.14
CA VAL A 35 12.07 21.26 23.94
C VAL A 35 11.70 20.71 25.32
N GLU A 36 11.18 19.48 25.38
CA GLU A 36 10.79 18.84 26.65
C GLU A 36 11.98 18.70 27.60
N GLU A 37 13.14 18.28 27.09
CA GLU A 37 14.39 18.16 27.85
C GLU A 37 14.97 19.52 28.24
N ARG A 38 15.01 20.48 27.29
CA ARG A 38 15.64 21.79 27.50
C ARG A 38 14.93 22.65 28.53
N PHE A 39 13.60 22.57 28.57
CA PHE A 39 12.74 23.39 29.41
C PHE A 39 12.04 22.61 30.54
N ALA A 40 12.33 21.30 30.68
CA ALA A 40 11.77 20.43 31.72
C ALA A 40 10.22 20.46 31.81
N THR A 41 9.54 20.61 30.67
CA THR A 41 8.07 20.76 30.60
C THR A 41 7.31 19.45 30.74
N GLY A 42 8.01 18.31 30.73
CA GLY A 42 7.40 16.99 30.63
C GLY A 42 6.86 16.69 29.22
N PRO A 43 6.25 15.51 29.02
CA PRO A 43 5.93 15.00 27.69
C PRO A 43 4.68 15.63 27.05
N HIS A 44 4.86 16.31 25.92
CA HIS A 44 3.84 16.91 25.06
C HIS A 44 3.30 15.94 24.00
N TYR A 45 2.61 14.87 24.43
CA TYR A 45 2.08 13.87 23.49
C TYR A 45 1.09 14.41 22.45
N LEU A 46 0.39 15.52 22.73
CA LEU A 46 -0.51 16.14 21.76
C LEU A 46 0.24 16.84 20.62
N ALA A 47 1.48 17.28 20.84
CA ALA A 47 2.34 17.81 19.78
C ALA A 47 2.65 16.72 18.75
N ASN A 48 2.91 15.48 19.17
CA ASN A 48 3.10 14.35 18.27
C ASN A 48 1.86 14.11 17.39
N VAL A 49 0.66 14.17 17.98
CA VAL A 49 -0.61 14.04 17.22
C VAL A 49 -0.70 15.15 16.16
N ALA A 50 -0.48 16.41 16.55
CA ALA A 50 -0.50 17.54 15.64
C ALA A 50 0.52 17.38 14.50
N ILE A 51 1.74 16.93 14.79
CA ILE A 51 2.79 16.66 13.81
C ILE A 51 2.33 15.58 12.81
N ILE A 52 1.69 14.49 13.26
CA ILE A 52 1.16 13.46 12.36
C ILE A 52 0.11 14.04 11.42
N PHE A 53 -0.88 14.77 11.93
CA PHE A 53 -1.93 15.35 11.09
C PHE A 53 -1.39 16.40 10.12
N ALA A 54 -0.49 17.27 10.56
CA ALA A 54 0.22 18.20 9.68
C ALA A 54 0.97 17.45 8.56
N THR A 55 1.64 16.34 8.89
CA THR A 55 2.31 15.50 7.89
C THR A 55 1.33 14.94 6.86
N LEU A 56 0.15 14.46 7.28
CA LEU A 56 -0.86 13.91 6.37
C LEU A 56 -1.37 14.97 5.38
N LEU A 57 -1.64 16.18 5.88
CA LEU A 57 -2.06 17.32 5.08
C LEU A 57 -0.97 17.74 4.08
N CYS A 58 0.27 17.89 4.55
CA CYS A 58 1.42 18.23 3.70
C CYS A 58 1.68 17.15 2.64
N ALA A 59 1.50 15.88 2.97
CA ALA A 59 1.66 14.78 2.01
C ALA A 59 0.55 14.80 0.93
N ASP A 60 -0.70 15.12 1.29
CA ASP A 60 -1.77 15.30 0.29
C ASP A 60 -1.53 16.52 -0.58
N TYR A 61 -1.10 17.64 0.01
CA TYR A 61 -0.71 18.81 -0.75
C TYR A 61 0.41 18.49 -1.74
N ALA A 62 1.44 17.77 -1.30
CA ALA A 62 2.51 17.28 -2.17
C ALA A 62 2.00 16.42 -3.33
N SER A 63 1.10 15.46 -3.08
CA SER A 63 0.49 14.62 -4.12
C SER A 63 -0.40 15.41 -5.08
N ASN A 64 -1.10 16.43 -4.59
CA ASN A 64 -1.97 17.29 -5.39
C ASN A 64 -1.18 18.32 -6.22
N SER A 65 0.02 18.71 -5.76
CA SER A 65 0.89 19.68 -6.44
C SER A 65 1.60 19.14 -7.69
N VAL A 66 1.55 17.82 -7.92
CA VAL A 66 2.17 17.17 -9.09
C VAL A 66 1.10 16.76 -10.11
N ASP A 67 1.46 16.86 -11.40
CA ASP A 67 0.63 16.37 -12.51
C ASP A 67 0.18 14.93 -12.25
N GLU A 68 -1.08 14.62 -12.56
CA GLU A 68 -1.67 13.28 -12.35
C GLU A 68 -0.87 12.18 -13.07
N LYS A 69 -0.35 12.47 -14.26
CA LYS A 69 0.52 11.56 -15.04
C LYS A 69 1.89 11.30 -14.38
N SER A 70 2.29 12.15 -13.45
CA SER A 70 3.54 12.07 -12.69
C SER A 70 3.35 11.57 -11.26
N ARG A 71 2.10 11.23 -10.88
CA ARG A 71 1.81 10.63 -9.57
C ARG A 71 2.31 9.19 -9.55
N SER A 72 3.07 8.85 -8.53
CA SER A 72 3.54 7.51 -8.28
C SER A 72 2.49 6.74 -7.50
N ASN A 73 2.19 5.52 -7.93
CA ASN A 73 1.37 4.59 -7.14
C ASN A 73 2.11 4.06 -5.89
N THR A 74 2.86 4.90 -5.16
CA THR A 74 3.62 4.57 -3.93
C THR A 74 4.22 3.15 -3.94
N ILE A 75 4.22 2.46 -2.80
CA ILE A 75 4.67 1.07 -2.69
C ILE A 75 3.70 0.06 -3.34
N ARG A 76 2.47 0.50 -3.60
CA ARG A 76 1.40 -0.33 -4.16
C ARG A 76 1.64 -0.66 -5.63
N GLY A 77 2.27 0.27 -6.35
CA GLY A 77 2.62 0.17 -7.76
C GLY A 77 3.96 -0.49 -8.05
N LEU A 78 4.77 -0.82 -7.02
CA LEU A 78 5.99 -1.59 -7.24
C LEU A 78 5.66 -2.98 -7.83
N GLU A 79 6.40 -3.43 -8.83
CA GLU A 79 6.26 -4.78 -9.37
C GLU A 79 6.95 -5.79 -8.45
N MET A 80 6.27 -6.12 -7.35
CA MET A 80 6.77 -7.08 -6.38
C MET A 80 5.64 -7.94 -5.79
N GLY A 81 6.01 -9.10 -5.24
CA GLY A 81 5.07 -10.00 -4.59
C GLY A 81 4.29 -9.32 -3.47
N ALA A 82 3.02 -9.72 -3.30
CA ALA A 82 2.11 -9.10 -2.34
C ALA A 82 2.67 -9.08 -0.91
N LEU A 83 3.35 -10.16 -0.49
CA LEU A 83 3.98 -10.26 0.83
C LEU A 83 4.91 -9.09 1.12
N TYR A 84 5.82 -8.75 0.19
CA TYR A 84 6.75 -7.64 0.37
C TYR A 84 6.04 -6.29 0.46
N LYS A 85 4.99 -6.07 -0.34
CA LYS A 85 4.20 -4.83 -0.28
C LYS A 85 3.53 -4.67 1.10
N TYR A 86 2.96 -5.75 1.63
CA TYR A 86 2.33 -5.73 2.95
C TYR A 86 3.36 -5.53 4.05
N SER A 87 4.50 -6.24 4.01
CA SER A 87 5.58 -6.08 4.97
C SER A 87 6.12 -4.65 4.97
N PHE A 88 6.47 -4.08 3.82
CA PHE A 88 6.96 -2.71 3.76
C PHE A 88 5.92 -1.69 4.23
N SER A 89 4.65 -1.89 3.89
CA SER A 89 3.56 -1.03 4.40
C SER A 89 3.45 -1.12 5.92
N LEU A 90 3.54 -2.33 6.50
CA LEU A 90 3.50 -2.54 7.95
C LEU A 90 4.66 -1.84 8.65
N LEU A 91 5.89 -1.92 8.12
CA LEU A 91 7.05 -1.23 8.69
C LEU A 91 6.89 0.31 8.64
N GLN A 92 6.22 0.85 7.62
CA GLN A 92 5.87 2.28 7.57
C GLN A 92 4.79 2.67 8.60
N PHE A 93 3.80 1.80 8.83
CA PHE A 93 2.83 1.99 9.93
C PHE A 93 3.54 1.97 11.27
N LEU A 94 4.45 1.03 11.48
CA LEU A 94 5.26 0.93 12.69
C LEU A 94 6.03 2.24 12.96
N GLY A 95 6.74 2.77 11.96
CA GLY A 95 7.46 4.04 12.10
C GLY A 95 6.54 5.23 12.42
N THR A 96 5.35 5.28 11.82
CA THR A 96 4.38 6.37 12.09
C THR A 96 3.72 6.22 13.45
N THR A 97 3.39 4.99 13.86
CA THR A 97 2.95 4.68 15.23
C THR A 97 4.03 5.06 16.23
N GLY A 98 5.32 4.90 15.92
CA GLY A 98 6.42 5.27 16.82
C GLY A 98 6.49 6.77 17.04
N CYS A 99 6.32 7.55 15.97
CA CYS A 99 6.17 9.00 16.04
C CYS A 99 4.96 9.41 16.90
N LEU A 100 3.85 8.67 16.78
CA LEU A 100 2.63 8.94 17.54
C LEU A 100 2.75 8.54 19.01
N VAL A 101 3.36 7.39 19.34
CA VAL A 101 3.68 6.98 20.71
C VAL A 101 4.58 8.02 21.37
N GLY A 102 5.47 8.66 20.62
CA GLY A 102 6.34 9.71 21.12
C GLY A 102 7.34 9.12 22.11
N LEU A 103 8.20 8.22 21.68
CA LEU A 103 9.32 7.82 22.54
C LEU A 103 10.26 9.03 22.68
N ARG A 104 10.72 9.30 23.90
CA ARG A 104 11.60 10.44 24.22
C ARG A 104 13.05 10.04 23.93
N ALA A 105 13.27 9.74 22.66
CA ALA A 105 14.52 9.21 22.17
C ALA A 105 14.75 9.67 20.74
N TYR A 106 16.00 10.00 20.44
CA TYR A 106 16.37 10.60 19.17
C TYR A 106 16.70 9.55 18.10
N ALA A 107 17.18 8.36 18.46
CA ALA A 107 17.78 7.43 17.52
C ALA A 107 16.74 6.80 16.57
N ALA A 108 15.52 6.46 17.01
CA ALA A 108 14.49 5.95 16.10
C ALA A 108 14.06 7.01 15.10
N GLN A 109 13.89 8.26 15.54
CA GLN A 109 13.53 9.37 14.64
C GLN A 109 14.66 9.67 13.66
N PHE A 110 15.91 9.68 14.14
CA PHE A 110 17.08 9.84 13.32
C PHE A 110 17.23 8.69 12.31
N ALA A 111 17.00 7.44 12.72
CA ALA A 111 17.00 6.28 11.84
C ALA A 111 15.94 6.41 10.73
N ILE A 112 14.74 6.92 11.03
CA ILE A 112 13.72 7.21 10.01
C ILE A 112 14.23 8.26 9.02
N VAL A 113 14.83 9.37 9.49
CA VAL A 113 15.41 10.39 8.60
C VAL A 113 16.51 9.78 7.73
N PHE A 114 17.43 9.01 8.33
CA PHE A 114 18.50 8.32 7.63
C PHE A 114 17.96 7.41 6.52
N ILE A 115 16.94 6.59 6.81
CA ILE A 115 16.29 5.71 5.84
C ILE A 115 15.68 6.53 4.69
N ILE A 116 14.96 7.61 4.99
CA ILE A 116 14.34 8.46 3.97
C ILE A 116 15.39 9.05 3.03
N GLN A 117 16.47 9.62 3.58
CA GLN A 117 17.51 10.27 2.79
C GLN A 117 18.33 9.25 1.97
N THR A 118 18.74 8.14 2.59
CA THR A 118 19.52 7.10 1.91
C THR A 118 18.68 6.37 0.86
N TYR A 119 17.38 6.17 1.07
CA TYR A 119 16.51 5.60 0.04
C TYR A 119 16.32 6.54 -1.15
N ALA A 120 16.18 7.86 -0.92
CA ALA A 120 16.16 8.85 -1.99
C ALA A 120 17.47 8.86 -2.80
N PHE A 121 18.61 8.66 -2.14
CA PHE A 121 19.89 8.46 -2.80
C PHE A 121 19.92 7.17 -3.64
N THR A 122 19.46 6.04 -3.10
CA THR A 122 19.36 4.76 -3.85
C THR A 122 18.49 4.90 -5.11
N LEU A 123 17.36 5.60 -5.02
CA LEU A 123 16.52 5.88 -6.20
C LEU A 123 17.25 6.78 -7.23
N THR A 124 18.20 7.60 -6.80
CA THR A 124 19.03 8.41 -7.70
C THR A 124 20.02 7.53 -8.45
N LEU A 125 20.67 6.60 -7.75
CA LEU A 125 21.53 5.58 -8.35
C LEU A 125 20.75 4.72 -9.34
N ARG A 126 19.53 4.30 -8.99
CA ARG A 126 18.64 3.55 -9.88
C ARG A 126 18.31 4.35 -11.14
N ARG A 127 17.96 5.64 -11.03
CA ARG A 127 17.72 6.52 -12.18
C ARG A 127 18.94 6.64 -13.11
N LYS A 128 20.14 6.52 -12.56
CA LYS A 128 21.42 6.52 -13.30
C LYS A 128 21.80 5.14 -13.82
N ASN A 129 20.94 4.13 -13.64
CA ASN A 129 21.19 2.72 -13.97
C ASN A 129 22.44 2.14 -13.29
N LEU A 130 22.87 2.71 -12.16
CA LEU A 130 24.00 2.20 -11.37
C LEU A 130 23.61 1.05 -10.44
N VAL A 131 22.31 0.91 -10.15
CA VAL A 131 21.76 -0.12 -9.25
C VAL A 131 20.57 -0.78 -9.94
N SER A 132 20.45 -2.11 -9.82
CA SER A 132 19.32 -2.87 -10.38
C SER A 132 18.03 -2.63 -9.59
N HIS A 133 16.86 -2.96 -10.18
CA HIS A 133 15.59 -2.85 -9.46
C HIS A 133 15.55 -3.76 -8.22
N GLY A 134 16.00 -5.01 -8.37
CA GLY A 134 16.10 -5.98 -7.27
C GLY A 134 17.02 -5.49 -6.15
N ALA A 135 18.20 -4.95 -6.48
CA ALA A 135 19.10 -4.39 -5.49
C ALA A 135 18.46 -3.20 -4.73
N THR A 136 17.68 -2.37 -5.41
CA THR A 136 16.94 -1.26 -4.77
C THR A 136 15.92 -1.78 -3.74
N ILE A 137 15.21 -2.87 -4.04
CA ILE A 137 14.26 -3.50 -3.11
C ILE A 137 15.00 -4.07 -1.90
N VAL A 138 16.11 -4.78 -2.10
CA VAL A 138 16.90 -5.38 -1.02
C VAL A 138 17.48 -4.30 -0.10
N ILE A 139 18.09 -3.26 -0.66
CA ILE A 139 18.61 -2.12 0.10
C ILE A 139 17.50 -1.50 0.96
N TYR A 140 16.32 -1.30 0.37
CA TYR A 140 15.19 -0.73 1.11
C TYR A 140 14.68 -1.64 2.23
N ALA A 141 14.64 -2.96 2.00
CA ALA A 141 14.29 -3.93 3.04
C ALA A 141 15.28 -3.88 4.22
N CYS A 142 16.58 -3.83 3.93
CA CYS A 142 17.63 -3.69 4.95
C CYS A 142 17.49 -2.38 5.73
N GLN A 143 17.24 -1.27 5.04
CA GLN A 143 16.99 0.04 5.66
C GLN A 143 15.78 0.00 6.60
N LEU A 144 14.65 -0.55 6.17
CA LEU A 144 13.47 -0.67 7.02
C LEU A 144 13.71 -1.57 8.24
N PHE A 145 14.40 -2.70 8.05
CA PHE A 145 14.75 -3.61 9.14
C PHE A 145 15.65 -2.93 10.19
N LEU A 146 16.65 -2.16 9.73
CA LEU A 146 17.49 -1.34 10.60
C LEU A 146 16.64 -0.35 11.43
N GLY A 147 15.73 0.39 10.77
CA GLY A 147 14.84 1.33 11.46
C GLY A 147 13.96 0.69 12.51
N VAL A 148 13.39 -0.49 12.21
CA VAL A 148 12.59 -1.25 13.18
C VAL A 148 13.42 -1.77 14.34
N THR A 149 14.65 -2.21 14.07
CA THR A 149 15.55 -2.69 15.12
C THR A 149 15.90 -1.56 16.09
N VAL A 150 16.30 -0.39 15.57
CA VAL A 150 16.59 0.79 16.37
C VAL A 150 15.36 1.22 17.16
N ALA A 151 14.18 1.28 16.53
CA ALA A 151 12.95 1.63 17.22
C ALA A 151 12.61 0.66 18.35
N ASN A 152 12.70 -0.66 18.12
CA ASN A 152 12.41 -1.66 19.15
C ASN A 152 13.39 -1.58 20.31
N LEU A 153 14.68 -1.38 20.04
CA LEU A 153 15.68 -1.18 21.09
C LEU A 153 15.33 0.03 21.96
N GLU A 154 14.97 1.17 21.36
CA GLU A 154 14.54 2.35 22.11
C GLU A 154 13.24 2.14 22.88
N VAL A 155 12.27 1.42 22.31
CA VAL A 155 11.02 1.10 23.04
C VAL A 155 11.34 0.27 24.28
N ILE A 156 12.21 -0.74 24.16
CA ILE A 156 12.59 -1.61 25.27
C ILE A 156 13.36 -0.82 26.32
N THR A 157 14.31 0.03 25.94
CA THR A 157 15.10 0.80 26.90
C THR A 157 14.28 1.86 27.63
N CYS A 158 13.34 2.53 26.94
CA CYS A 158 12.54 3.61 27.53
C CYS A 158 11.26 3.11 28.22
N GLY A 159 10.66 2.03 27.74
CA GLY A 159 9.32 1.58 28.13
C GLY A 159 9.23 0.10 28.52
N GLY A 160 10.34 -0.63 28.50
CA GLY A 160 10.36 -2.06 28.81
C GLY A 160 9.63 -2.94 27.78
N VAL A 161 9.44 -4.20 28.16
CA VAL A 161 8.84 -5.23 27.29
C VAL A 161 7.36 -4.97 27.02
N ASP A 162 6.61 -4.44 27.99
CA ASP A 162 5.19 -4.11 27.82
C ASP A 162 4.98 -3.04 26.73
N ALA A 163 5.84 -2.01 26.71
CA ALA A 163 5.80 -0.98 25.69
C ALA A 163 6.09 -1.55 24.29
N LEU A 164 7.00 -2.53 24.18
CA LEU A 164 7.32 -3.19 22.92
C LEU A 164 6.09 -3.91 22.35
N PHE A 165 5.40 -4.69 23.17
CA PHE A 165 4.21 -5.40 22.73
C PHE A 165 3.03 -4.45 22.46
N MET A 166 2.84 -3.41 23.28
CA MET A 166 1.88 -2.34 23.01
C MET A 166 2.14 -1.70 21.65
N PHE A 167 3.38 -1.32 21.39
CA PHE A 167 3.81 -0.69 20.16
C PHE A 167 3.53 -1.57 18.94
N ALA A 168 3.91 -2.85 19.00
CA ALA A 168 3.65 -3.82 17.94
C ALA A 168 2.14 -4.03 17.69
N ALA A 169 1.35 -4.21 18.76
CA ALA A 169 -0.10 -4.37 18.67
C ALA A 169 -0.76 -3.16 18.00
N LEU A 170 -0.42 -1.93 18.44
CA LEU A 170 -0.97 -0.70 17.88
C LEU A 170 -0.58 -0.48 16.41
N ALA A 171 0.65 -0.82 16.02
CA ALA A 171 1.05 -0.76 14.62
C ALA A 171 0.26 -1.75 13.74
N LEU A 172 -0.01 -2.96 14.25
CA LEU A 172 -0.86 -3.95 13.57
C LEU A 172 -2.33 -3.50 13.49
N VAL A 173 -2.85 -2.83 14.52
CA VAL A 173 -4.18 -2.20 14.47
C VAL A 173 -4.24 -1.16 13.35
N ALA A 174 -3.28 -0.23 13.30
CA ALA A 174 -3.20 0.78 12.25
C ALA A 174 -3.13 0.15 10.85
N GLY A 175 -2.28 -0.86 10.69
CA GLY A 175 -2.15 -1.64 9.45
C GLY A 175 -3.45 -2.35 9.06
N SER A 176 -4.16 -2.95 10.02
CA SER A 176 -5.42 -3.66 9.80
C SER A 176 -6.53 -2.71 9.35
N LEU A 177 -6.71 -1.60 10.09
CA LEU A 177 -7.69 -0.56 9.76
C LEU A 177 -7.48 -0.02 8.33
N ARG A 178 -6.23 0.20 7.92
CA ARG A 178 -5.93 0.78 6.61
C ARG A 178 -5.88 -0.23 5.48
N MET A 179 -5.28 -1.40 5.68
CA MET A 179 -5.02 -2.37 4.59
C MET A 179 -6.13 -3.40 4.43
N LEU A 180 -6.78 -3.80 5.53
CA LEU A 180 -7.86 -4.79 5.50
C LEU A 180 -9.21 -4.10 5.36
N LEU A 181 -9.51 -3.14 6.23
CA LEU A 181 -10.79 -2.43 6.26
C LEU A 181 -10.85 -1.23 5.29
N GLY A 182 -9.71 -0.82 4.73
CA GLY A 182 -9.69 0.23 3.70
C GLY A 182 -10.03 1.64 4.22
N LEU A 183 -10.03 1.85 5.55
CA LEU A 183 -10.41 3.14 6.13
C LEU A 183 -9.54 4.29 5.62
N ASN A 184 -10.13 5.49 5.60
CA ASN A 184 -9.42 6.71 5.24
C ASN A 184 -8.26 6.97 6.22
N LYS A 185 -7.11 7.44 5.72
CA LYS A 185 -5.90 7.66 6.53
C LYS A 185 -6.12 8.64 7.71
N TYR A 186 -6.97 9.66 7.54
CA TYR A 186 -7.31 10.62 8.60
C TYR A 186 -8.08 9.92 9.73
N LEU A 187 -9.06 9.09 9.37
CA LEU A 187 -9.83 8.31 10.33
C LEU A 187 -8.95 7.29 11.07
N VAL A 188 -8.07 6.59 10.35
CA VAL A 188 -7.10 5.66 10.94
C VAL A 188 -6.26 6.38 11.99
N TRP A 189 -5.63 7.50 11.65
CA TRP A 189 -4.76 8.21 12.59
C TRP A 189 -5.51 8.94 13.70
N ALA A 190 -6.78 9.32 13.51
CA ALA A 190 -7.64 9.82 14.58
C ALA A 190 -7.94 8.72 15.63
N ILE A 191 -8.36 7.54 15.17
CA ILE A 191 -8.58 6.37 16.04
C ILE A 191 -7.28 6.00 16.75
N MET A 192 -6.17 5.90 16.01
CA MET A 192 -4.87 5.57 16.60
C MET A 192 -4.41 6.62 17.61
N SER A 193 -4.71 7.91 17.41
CA SER A 193 -4.39 8.96 18.38
C SER A 193 -5.11 8.70 19.70
N ALA A 194 -6.41 8.41 19.68
CA ALA A 194 -7.15 8.07 20.89
C ALA A 194 -6.64 6.78 21.55
N LEU A 195 -6.45 5.71 20.76
CA LEU A 195 -5.97 4.42 21.26
C LEU A 195 -4.59 4.51 21.89
N VAL A 196 -3.65 5.24 21.28
CA VAL A 196 -2.31 5.42 21.82
C VAL A 196 -2.36 6.17 23.16
N GLN A 197 -3.17 7.23 23.30
CA GLN A 197 -3.27 7.97 24.56
C GLN A 197 -3.84 7.09 25.69
N ALA A 198 -4.82 6.24 25.38
CA ALA A 198 -5.36 5.28 26.34
C ALA A 198 -4.32 4.19 26.68
N ALA A 199 -3.71 3.58 25.65
CA ALA A 199 -2.76 2.48 25.79
C ALA A 199 -1.52 2.86 26.62
N ARG A 200 -1.02 4.09 26.48
CA ARG A 200 0.14 4.55 27.26
C ARG A 200 -0.11 4.50 28.77
N ARG A 201 -1.35 4.72 29.22
CA ARG A 201 -1.73 4.62 30.64
C ARG A 201 -1.60 3.18 31.17
N CYS A 202 -1.52 2.18 30.30
CA CYS A 202 -1.31 0.78 30.68
C CYS A 202 0.16 0.35 30.58
N THR A 203 1.11 1.28 30.49
CA THR A 203 2.55 0.97 30.35
C THR A 203 3.39 1.89 31.24
N VAL A 204 4.67 1.54 31.40
CA VAL A 204 5.61 2.32 32.21
C VAL A 204 6.05 3.65 31.57
N ILE A 205 5.63 3.92 30.33
CA ILE A 205 5.96 5.14 29.58
C ILE A 205 5.43 6.39 30.29
N VAL A 206 4.29 6.29 30.99
CA VAL A 206 3.75 7.40 31.78
C VAL A 206 4.14 7.27 33.25
N ALA A 207 4.12 8.39 33.96
CA ALA A 207 4.40 8.44 35.39
C ALA A 207 3.40 7.55 36.18
N PRO A 208 3.83 6.90 37.28
CA PRO A 208 3.02 5.92 38.03
C PRO A 208 1.62 6.40 38.40
N GLU A 209 1.46 7.67 38.77
CA GLU A 209 0.22 8.31 39.18
C GLU A 209 -0.81 8.46 38.03
N LEU A 210 -0.37 8.36 36.77
CA LEU A 210 -1.24 8.40 35.59
C LEU A 210 -1.53 7.00 35.02
N ARG A 211 -1.01 5.94 35.64
CA ARG A 211 -1.18 4.57 35.15
C ARG A 211 -2.54 4.00 35.57
N ILE A 212 -3.14 3.24 34.67
CA ILE A 212 -4.29 2.38 34.97
C ILE A 212 -3.74 1.14 35.69
N VAL A 213 -4.08 1.01 36.97
CA VAL A 213 -3.73 -0.16 37.78
C VAL A 213 -4.55 -1.37 37.30
N GLY A 214 -3.93 -2.54 37.26
CA GLY A 214 -4.62 -3.81 36.98
C GLY A 214 -4.55 -4.29 35.53
N TRP A 215 -3.85 -3.60 34.62
CA TRP A 215 -3.52 -4.18 33.32
C TRP A 215 -2.57 -5.39 33.52
N PRO A 216 -2.93 -6.60 33.09
CA PRO A 216 -2.10 -7.77 33.32
C PRO A 216 -0.84 -7.71 32.46
N ALA A 217 0.30 -8.20 32.99
CA ALA A 217 1.57 -8.24 32.26
C ALA A 217 1.48 -9.03 30.93
N TRP A 218 0.59 -10.02 30.84
CA TRP A 218 0.34 -10.79 29.62
C TRP A 218 -0.61 -10.09 28.63
N GLY A 219 -1.26 -8.99 29.02
CA GLY A 219 -2.29 -8.32 28.22
C GLY A 219 -1.76 -7.79 26.88
N TRP A 220 -0.61 -7.11 26.88
CA TRP A 220 0.01 -6.63 25.65
C TRP A 220 0.59 -7.74 24.76
N PRO A 221 1.33 -8.72 25.29
CA PRO A 221 1.73 -9.90 24.52
C PRO A 221 0.55 -10.61 23.84
N ALA A 222 -0.53 -10.85 24.58
CA ALA A 222 -1.74 -11.50 24.05
C ALA A 222 -2.40 -10.65 22.96
N ALA A 223 -2.53 -9.34 23.17
CA ALA A 223 -3.07 -8.42 22.17
C ALA A 223 -2.21 -8.38 20.90
N ALA A 224 -0.87 -8.35 21.02
CA ALA A 224 0.03 -8.39 19.88
C ALA A 224 -0.12 -9.70 19.09
N ALA A 225 -0.14 -10.85 19.77
CA ALA A 225 -0.33 -12.16 19.14
C ALA A 225 -1.68 -12.26 18.42
N ALA A 226 -2.76 -11.82 19.07
CA ALA A 226 -4.10 -11.78 18.46
C ALA A 226 -4.12 -10.89 17.22
N MET A 227 -3.49 -9.71 17.29
CA MET A 227 -3.42 -8.78 16.15
C MET A 227 -2.58 -9.32 15.00
N VAL A 228 -1.49 -10.06 15.26
CA VAL A 228 -0.72 -10.75 14.22
C VAL A 228 -1.61 -11.79 13.53
N ALA A 229 -2.29 -12.63 14.31
CA ALA A 229 -3.17 -13.68 13.78
C ALA A 229 -4.30 -13.09 12.92
N LEU A 230 -4.97 -12.05 13.40
CA LEU A 230 -6.03 -11.34 12.67
C LEU A 230 -5.49 -10.69 11.40
N PHE A 231 -4.33 -10.04 11.48
CA PHE A 231 -3.71 -9.39 10.33
C PHE A 231 -3.35 -10.39 9.23
N LEU A 232 -2.63 -11.46 9.58
CA LEU A 232 -2.23 -12.51 8.65
C LEU A 232 -3.43 -13.23 8.03
N SER A 233 -4.45 -13.55 8.84
CA SER A 233 -5.69 -14.14 8.35
C SER A 233 -6.43 -13.22 7.38
N GLY A 234 -6.51 -11.92 7.70
CA GLY A 234 -7.12 -10.92 6.83
C GLY A 234 -6.39 -10.75 5.51
N VAL A 235 -5.05 -10.73 5.53
CA VAL A 235 -4.22 -10.69 4.31
C VAL A 235 -4.45 -11.94 3.47
N ALA A 236 -4.40 -13.13 4.08
CA ALA A 236 -4.61 -14.40 3.37
C ALA A 236 -6.01 -14.46 2.72
N SER A 237 -7.06 -14.07 3.44
CA SER A 237 -8.43 -14.01 2.91
C SER A 237 -8.55 -13.03 1.74
N LYS A 238 -7.90 -11.86 1.83
CA LYS A 238 -7.91 -10.86 0.75
C LYS A 238 -7.20 -11.34 -0.51
N GLU A 239 -6.06 -12.02 -0.37
CA GLU A 239 -5.34 -12.59 -1.52
C GLU A 239 -6.11 -13.74 -2.15
N LYS A 240 -6.75 -14.61 -1.36
CA LYS A 240 -7.67 -15.64 -1.87
C LYS A 240 -8.83 -15.02 -2.66
N GLY A 241 -9.44 -13.94 -2.14
CA GLY A 241 -10.50 -13.21 -2.82
C GLY A 241 -10.06 -12.61 -4.15
N LYS A 242 -8.86 -12.01 -4.21
CA LYS A 242 -8.28 -11.50 -5.47
C LYS A 242 -8.00 -12.62 -6.47
N ALA A 243 -7.44 -13.74 -6.02
CA ALA A 243 -7.18 -14.89 -6.88
C ALA A 243 -8.48 -15.45 -7.47
N ALA A 244 -9.52 -15.61 -6.65
CA ALA A 244 -10.85 -16.04 -7.10
C ALA A 244 -11.47 -15.05 -8.09
N ALA A 245 -11.38 -13.74 -7.83
CA ALA A 245 -11.87 -12.71 -8.75
C ALA A 245 -11.12 -12.71 -10.10
N ALA A 246 -9.80 -12.91 -10.07
CA ALA A 246 -8.99 -13.02 -11.28
C ALA A 246 -9.35 -14.26 -12.11
N GLN A 247 -9.56 -15.40 -11.45
CA GLN A 247 -10.03 -16.63 -12.11
C GLN A 247 -11.43 -16.46 -12.71
N ALA A 248 -12.36 -15.83 -11.99
CA ALA A 248 -13.70 -15.52 -12.48
C ALA A 248 -13.66 -14.57 -13.69
N ALA A 249 -12.82 -13.54 -13.66
CA ALA A 249 -12.62 -12.62 -14.79
C ALA A 249 -12.04 -13.34 -16.02
N GLN A 250 -11.07 -14.25 -15.81
CA GLN A 250 -10.51 -15.06 -16.89
C GLN A 250 -11.56 -16.01 -17.48
N ALA A 251 -12.39 -16.64 -16.64
CA ALA A 251 -13.49 -17.50 -17.08
C ALA A 251 -14.53 -16.71 -17.89
N ALA A 252 -14.94 -15.53 -17.42
CA ALA A 252 -15.86 -14.64 -18.15
C ALA A 252 -15.29 -14.21 -19.51
N CYS A 253 -13.99 -13.89 -19.58
CA CYS A 253 -13.31 -13.56 -20.83
C CYS A 253 -13.31 -14.76 -21.80
N ARG A 254 -13.02 -15.97 -21.31
CA ARG A 254 -13.08 -17.20 -22.12
C ARG A 254 -14.49 -17.47 -22.66
N MET A 255 -15.52 -17.29 -21.82
CA MET A 255 -16.91 -17.42 -22.24
C MET A 255 -17.28 -16.39 -23.31
N ALA A 256 -16.92 -15.11 -23.11
CA ALA A 256 -17.18 -14.06 -24.10
C ALA A 256 -16.49 -14.34 -25.45
N CYS A 257 -15.25 -14.82 -25.42
CA CYS A 257 -14.54 -15.25 -26.64
C CYS A 257 -15.23 -16.44 -27.31
N ALA A 258 -15.69 -17.44 -26.55
CA ALA A 258 -16.42 -18.59 -27.08
C ALA A 258 -17.76 -18.18 -27.72
N THR A 259 -18.52 -17.29 -27.08
CA THR A 259 -19.78 -16.75 -27.64
C THR A 259 -19.54 -15.99 -28.94
N ARG A 260 -18.48 -15.16 -29.01
CA ARG A 260 -18.12 -14.45 -30.25
C ARG A 260 -17.71 -15.42 -31.36
N ALA A 261 -16.96 -16.47 -31.03
CA ALA A 261 -16.58 -17.50 -32.00
C ALA A 261 -17.80 -18.26 -32.54
N ALA A 262 -18.72 -18.66 -31.65
CA ALA A 262 -19.96 -19.33 -32.04
C ALA A 262 -20.85 -18.44 -32.92
N HIS A 263 -20.98 -17.15 -32.59
CA HIS A 263 -21.71 -16.19 -33.42
C HIS A 263 -21.06 -16.01 -34.81
N ALA A 264 -19.72 -15.96 -34.87
CA ALA A 264 -18.99 -15.86 -36.13
C ALA A 264 -19.19 -17.12 -36.99
N GLU A 265 -19.15 -18.31 -36.38
CA GLU A 265 -19.41 -19.58 -37.08
C GLU A 265 -20.85 -19.65 -37.61
N TRP A 266 -21.83 -19.29 -36.79
CA TRP A 266 -23.24 -19.22 -37.22
C TRP A 266 -23.43 -18.25 -38.38
N SER A 267 -22.86 -17.05 -38.28
CA SER A 267 -22.91 -16.04 -39.36
C SER A 267 -22.28 -16.56 -40.66
N ALA A 268 -21.15 -17.26 -40.57
CA ALA A 268 -20.49 -17.88 -41.71
C ALA A 268 -21.29 -19.05 -42.31
N ARG A 269 -22.05 -19.78 -41.49
CA ARG A 269 -22.95 -20.84 -41.96
C ARG A 269 -24.16 -20.25 -42.70
N SER A 270 -24.85 -19.27 -42.11
CA SER A 270 -25.99 -18.59 -42.75
C SER A 270 -25.60 -17.89 -44.05
N ALA A 271 -24.39 -17.33 -44.13
CA ALA A 271 -23.87 -16.75 -45.37
C ALA A 271 -23.66 -17.80 -46.48
N ARG A 272 -23.23 -19.02 -46.12
CA ARG A 272 -23.09 -20.13 -47.08
C ARG A 272 -24.45 -20.62 -47.57
N GLU A 273 -25.39 -20.86 -46.66
CA GLU A 273 -26.76 -21.28 -46.99
C GLU A 273 -27.47 -20.27 -47.91
N THR A 274 -27.25 -18.97 -47.68
CA THR A 274 -27.81 -17.90 -48.52
C THR A 274 -27.22 -17.94 -49.94
N ARG A 275 -25.91 -18.16 -50.07
CA ARG A 275 -25.23 -18.30 -51.38
C ARG A 275 -25.73 -19.52 -52.14
N GLU A 276 -25.79 -20.68 -51.49
CA GLU A 276 -26.30 -21.93 -52.09
C GLU A 276 -27.76 -21.78 -52.56
N THR A 277 -28.60 -21.09 -51.77
CA THR A 277 -29.98 -20.79 -52.15
C THR A 277 -30.06 -19.88 -53.37
N GLN A 278 -29.18 -18.88 -53.46
CA GLN A 278 -29.11 -17.97 -54.60
C GLN A 278 -28.65 -18.70 -55.87
N GLU A 279 -27.56 -19.48 -55.79
CA GLU A 279 -27.05 -20.30 -56.91
C GLU A 279 -28.12 -21.28 -57.41
N THR A 280 -28.86 -21.92 -56.51
CA THR A 280 -29.96 -22.83 -56.88
C THR A 280 -31.08 -22.09 -57.61
N ARG A 281 -31.42 -20.86 -57.19
CA ARG A 281 -32.44 -20.03 -57.85
C ARG A 281 -31.98 -19.59 -59.24
N GLU A 282 -30.73 -19.16 -59.39
CA GLU A 282 -30.14 -18.77 -60.67
C GLU A 282 -30.10 -19.96 -61.65
N THR A 283 -29.69 -21.14 -61.17
CA THR A 283 -29.67 -22.37 -61.98
C THR A 283 -31.07 -22.78 -62.45
N ARG A 284 -32.09 -22.69 -61.57
CA ARG A 284 -33.49 -22.94 -61.95
C ARG A 284 -34.03 -21.90 -62.92
N ALA A 285 -33.68 -20.63 -62.75
CA ALA A 285 -34.08 -19.59 -63.70
C ALA A 285 -33.48 -19.87 -65.09
N ALA A 286 -32.19 -20.22 -65.16
CA ALA A 286 -31.52 -20.57 -66.41
C ALA A 286 -32.16 -21.76 -67.13
N SER A 287 -32.55 -22.81 -66.39
CA SER A 287 -33.23 -23.99 -66.99
C SER A 287 -34.63 -23.68 -67.51
N VAL A 288 -35.38 -22.79 -66.84
CA VAL A 288 -36.68 -22.30 -67.33
C VAL A 288 -36.50 -21.50 -68.63
N TRP A 289 -35.49 -20.62 -68.71
CA TRP A 289 -35.18 -19.88 -69.95
C TRP A 289 -34.82 -20.82 -71.11
N LEU A 290 -33.99 -21.83 -70.87
CA LEU A 290 -33.61 -22.82 -71.89
C LEU A 290 -34.83 -23.61 -72.39
N SER A 291 -35.68 -24.09 -71.48
CA SER A 291 -36.90 -24.84 -71.85
C SER A 291 -37.97 -23.98 -72.57
N ALA A 292 -38.05 -22.69 -72.25
CA ALA A 292 -38.92 -21.75 -72.97
C ALA A 292 -38.41 -21.43 -74.39
N GLY A 293 -37.09 -21.39 -74.59
CA GLY A 293 -36.47 -21.19 -75.91
C GLY A 293 -36.73 -22.35 -76.88
N VAL A 294 -36.72 -23.59 -76.40
CA VAL A 294 -36.94 -24.80 -77.21
C VAL A 294 -38.38 -24.91 -77.73
N LYS A 295 -39.37 -24.28 -77.09
CA LYS A 295 -40.77 -24.28 -77.57
C LYS A 295 -41.06 -23.25 -78.66
N LYS A 296 -40.09 -22.38 -79.02
CA LYS A 296 -40.24 -21.31 -80.03
C LYS A 296 -39.46 -21.57 -81.32
N ALA A 297 -38.80 -22.71 -81.46
CA ALA A 297 -38.16 -23.20 -82.68
C ALA A 297 -38.95 -24.40 -83.23
#